data_AF-A0A7C4LEJ5-F1
#
_entry.id   AF-A0A7C4LEJ5-F1
#
_cell.length_a   1.000
_cell.length_b   1.000
_cell.length_c   1.000
_cell.angle_alpha   90.00
_cell.angle_beta   90.00
_cell.angle_gamma   90.00
#
_symmetry.space_group_name_H-M   'P 1'
#
loop_
_entity.id
_entity.type
_entity.pdbx_description
1 polymer ?
#
loop_
_entity_poly.entity_id
_entity_poly.type
_entity_poly.pdbx_seq_one_letter_code
_entity_poly.pdbx_strand_id
1 'polypeptide(L)'
;MMPKSLSFLRALTWIGMAALVVALGAPAAGVTSAAGACGAATCLYLPTVSTGCKAVGGSYNQGVVFQRDPDNPPKQASQHPGKNLDLRGYEQRTVGFSTSLIDYGSGGDPNAPQFPTLFTTPRAIVSRYFQIYSWDDFNNQPGSLLSENNGSYPITALGLSTTAGETIRTPLANYDLGAGVAAVVLYADADSVTVHYTRDDSSAYGYTIFIDNLCTDPNLLAKYTALDTGARYVFAPGSGYDLPTLTANQPVGAASGSEIVVAITDAGPFVDPRTCNPGAGFWNSLGSLSTNVACLGRNPGGGILSLP
;
A
#
# COMPACT_ATOMS: atom_id res chain seq x y z
N MET A 1 -3.70 -57.71 9.14
CA MET A 1 -2.61 -58.70 9.31
C MET A 1 -1.60 -58.47 8.19
N MET A 2 -0.30 -58.52 8.53
CA MET A 2 0.88 -58.35 7.64
C MET A 2 1.26 -56.91 7.23
N PRO A 3 2.56 -56.58 7.05
CA PRO A 3 3.44 -56.21 8.17
C PRO A 3 4.34 -54.97 7.94
N LYS A 4 5.05 -54.58 9.01
CA LYS A 4 6.20 -53.66 9.11
C LYS A 4 7.49 -54.28 8.54
N SER A 5 8.41 -53.44 8.04
CA SER A 5 9.89 -53.61 8.01
C SER A 5 10.50 -52.39 7.29
N LEU A 6 11.24 -51.43 7.87
CA LEU A 6 12.55 -51.43 8.54
C LEU A 6 13.77 -51.89 7.70
N SER A 7 14.34 -50.90 6.99
CA SER A 7 15.74 -50.43 7.07
C SER A 7 16.95 -51.31 6.64
N PHE A 8 17.87 -50.60 5.95
CA PHE A 8 19.32 -50.83 5.76
C PHE A 8 19.79 -52.00 4.89
N LEU A 9 20.49 -51.70 3.78
CA LEU A 9 21.96 -51.79 3.71
C LEU A 9 22.54 -51.15 2.43
N ARG A 10 23.77 -50.66 2.59
CA ARG A 10 24.61 -49.95 1.63
C ARG A 10 25.14 -50.88 0.52
N ALA A 11 25.30 -50.34 -0.69
CA ALA A 11 26.31 -50.81 -1.64
C ALA A 11 26.94 -49.60 -2.36
N LEU A 12 28.25 -49.46 -2.16
CA LEU A 12 29.15 -48.51 -2.79
C LEU A 12 29.65 -49.14 -4.10
N THR A 13 29.61 -48.44 -5.23
CA THR A 13 30.69 -48.46 -6.25
C THR A 13 30.48 -47.45 -7.38
N TRP A 14 31.38 -46.45 -7.40
CA TRP A 14 32.08 -45.80 -8.52
C TRP A 14 31.54 -45.91 -9.96
N ILE A 15 31.45 -44.76 -10.65
CA ILE A 15 32.23 -44.39 -11.85
C ILE A 15 32.04 -42.89 -12.09
N GLY A 16 33.16 -42.20 -12.36
CA GLY A 16 33.20 -40.75 -12.52
C GLY A 16 32.63 -40.26 -13.84
N MET A 17 32.28 -38.97 -13.87
CA MET A 17 32.44 -38.15 -15.06
C MET A 17 32.63 -36.70 -14.64
N ALA A 18 33.72 -36.13 -15.14
CA ALA A 18 34.05 -34.73 -15.01
C ALA A 18 33.03 -33.86 -15.75
N ALA A 19 32.57 -32.79 -15.09
CA ALA A 19 32.00 -31.64 -15.77
C ALA A 19 32.54 -30.38 -15.08
N LEU A 20 33.65 -29.89 -15.62
CA LEU A 20 34.17 -28.56 -15.36
C LEU A 20 33.25 -27.56 -16.05
N VAL A 21 32.24 -27.04 -15.35
CA VAL A 21 31.49 -25.87 -15.79
C VAL A 21 32.17 -24.65 -15.20
N VAL A 22 32.94 -23.97 -16.05
CA VAL A 22 33.44 -22.61 -15.80
C VAL A 22 32.22 -21.69 -15.76
N ALA A 23 31.75 -21.36 -14.57
CA ALA A 23 30.82 -20.26 -14.38
C ALA A 23 31.59 -18.95 -14.61
N LEU A 24 31.45 -18.41 -15.82
CA LEU A 24 31.74 -17.01 -16.10
C LEU A 24 30.85 -16.18 -15.18
N GLY A 25 31.43 -15.70 -14.08
CA GLY A 25 30.81 -14.69 -13.23
C GLY A 25 30.65 -13.42 -14.06
N ALA A 26 29.43 -13.19 -14.56
CA ALA A 26 29.04 -11.85 -14.94
C ALA A 26 29.06 -11.01 -13.65
N PRO A 27 29.88 -9.94 -13.56
CA PRO A 27 29.77 -9.04 -12.44
C PRO A 27 28.36 -8.45 -12.46
N ALA A 28 27.68 -8.49 -11.32
CA ALA A 28 26.52 -7.67 -11.08
C ALA A 28 26.85 -6.26 -11.55
N ALA A 29 25.97 -5.66 -12.35
CA ALA A 29 26.07 -4.26 -12.75
C ALA A 29 26.00 -3.42 -11.46
N GLY A 30 27.16 -3.18 -10.86
CA GLY A 30 27.32 -2.19 -9.82
C GLY A 30 26.85 -0.88 -10.40
N VAL A 31 25.99 -0.19 -9.66
CA VAL A 31 25.63 1.19 -9.94
C VAL A 31 26.94 1.96 -9.99
N THR A 32 27.42 2.23 -11.20
CA THR A 32 28.52 3.16 -11.42
C THR A 32 27.97 4.53 -11.06
N SER A 33 28.12 4.88 -9.79
CA SER A 33 28.13 6.27 -9.39
C SER A 33 29.12 6.96 -10.31
N ALA A 34 28.64 7.89 -11.13
CA ALA A 34 29.49 8.70 -11.98
C ALA A 34 30.34 9.60 -11.07
N ALA A 35 31.40 9.03 -10.48
CA ALA A 35 32.51 9.79 -9.97
C ALA A 35 33.19 10.38 -11.19
N GLY A 36 32.87 11.64 -11.49
CA GLY A 36 33.57 12.41 -12.52
C GLY A 36 35.07 12.24 -12.32
N ALA A 37 35.76 11.78 -13.37
CA ALA A 37 37.20 11.61 -13.37
C ALA A 37 37.86 12.96 -13.03
N CYS A 38 38.36 13.04 -11.81
CA CYS A 38 38.97 14.24 -11.30
C CYS A 38 40.48 14.15 -11.55
N GLY A 39 40.93 14.80 -12.63
CA GLY A 39 42.33 14.82 -13.03
C GLY A 39 43.11 15.92 -12.31
N ALA A 40 44.18 15.54 -11.62
CA ALA A 40 45.34 16.34 -11.17
C ALA A 40 45.11 17.67 -10.42
N ALA A 41 43.87 18.08 -10.12
CA ALA A 41 43.56 19.21 -9.26
C ALA A 41 42.62 18.76 -8.13
N THR A 42 42.91 19.21 -6.92
CA THR A 42 42.25 18.89 -5.65
C THR A 42 40.74 18.69 -5.79
N CYS A 43 40.27 17.46 -5.61
CA CYS A 43 38.85 17.11 -5.70
C CYS A 43 38.16 17.46 -4.39
N LEU A 44 37.24 18.42 -4.44
CA LEU A 44 36.33 18.69 -3.34
C LEU A 44 35.20 17.65 -3.37
N TYR A 45 35.25 16.67 -2.47
CA TYR A 45 34.12 15.77 -2.22
C TYR A 45 33.06 16.54 -1.43
N LEU A 46 31.95 16.88 -2.07
CA LEU A 46 30.76 17.29 -1.33
C LEU A 46 30.11 16.03 -0.75
N PRO A 47 29.88 15.94 0.56
CA PRO A 47 29.04 14.88 1.10
C PRO A 47 27.65 15.02 0.47
N THR A 48 27.14 13.94 -0.09
CA THR A 48 25.74 13.85 -0.46
C THR A 48 24.93 13.92 0.83
N VAL A 49 24.45 15.10 1.18
CA VAL A 49 23.48 15.26 2.25
C VAL A 49 22.16 14.74 1.71
N SER A 50 21.79 13.51 2.08
CA SER A 50 20.41 13.06 1.97
C SER A 50 19.59 14.01 2.86
N THR A 51 18.84 14.92 2.23
CA THR A 51 17.84 15.68 2.96
C THR A 51 16.71 14.72 3.26
N GLY A 52 16.65 14.25 4.52
CA GLY A 52 15.52 13.44 5.00
C GLY A 52 14.19 14.17 4.80
N CYS A 53 13.08 13.44 5.01
CA CYS A 53 11.75 13.99 4.79
C CYS A 53 11.52 15.29 5.55
N LYS A 54 10.99 16.28 4.82
CA LYS A 54 10.62 17.56 5.41
C LYS A 54 9.24 17.43 6.04
N ALA A 55 9.10 17.96 7.24
CA ALA A 55 7.79 18.14 7.84
C ALA A 55 6.89 18.96 6.90
N VAL A 56 5.67 18.47 6.68
CA VAL A 56 4.63 19.16 5.90
C VAL A 56 3.69 19.97 6.80
N GLY A 57 4.12 20.21 8.04
CA GLY A 57 3.47 21.10 9.00
C GLY A 57 2.39 20.45 9.85
N GLY A 58 2.28 19.11 9.86
CA GLY A 58 1.28 18.40 10.65
C GLY A 58 1.66 18.30 12.14
N SER A 59 0.69 18.56 13.03
CA SER A 59 0.70 18.08 14.41
C SER A 59 -0.28 16.92 14.53
N TYR A 60 0.16 15.79 15.07
CA TYR A 60 -0.61 14.54 15.04
C TYR A 60 -1.16 14.18 16.41
N ASN A 61 -2.48 14.05 16.47
CA ASN A 61 -3.18 13.58 17.66
C ASN A 61 -3.04 12.06 17.80
N GLN A 62 -3.40 11.53 18.96
CA GLN A 62 -3.62 10.09 19.16
C GLN A 62 -5.02 9.87 19.67
N GLY A 63 -5.53 8.67 19.49
CA GLY A 63 -6.79 8.28 20.08
C GLY A 63 -6.97 6.77 20.04
N VAL A 64 -7.93 6.33 20.86
CA VAL A 64 -8.19 4.90 21.06
C VAL A 64 -8.64 4.25 19.76
N VAL A 65 -7.98 3.16 19.41
CA VAL A 65 -8.39 2.15 18.42
C VAL A 65 -8.62 0.83 19.13
N PHE A 66 -9.32 -0.09 18.46
CA PHE A 66 -9.69 -1.39 19.01
C PHE A 66 -8.98 -2.52 18.28
N GLN A 67 -8.48 -3.50 19.03
CA GLN A 67 -7.92 -4.71 18.44
C GLN A 67 -9.01 -5.54 17.78
N ARG A 68 -9.01 -5.58 16.45
CA ARG A 68 -9.87 -6.45 15.63
C ARG A 68 -9.09 -7.44 14.78
N ASP A 69 -7.78 -7.38 14.85
CA ASP A 69 -6.88 -8.32 14.19
C ASP A 69 -7.09 -9.72 14.80
N PRO A 70 -7.48 -10.73 14.00
CA PRO A 70 -7.70 -12.08 14.51
C PRO A 70 -6.39 -12.85 14.77
N ASP A 71 -5.23 -12.32 14.35
CA ASP A 71 -3.94 -12.99 14.53
C ASP A 71 -3.60 -13.19 16.02
N ASN A 72 -3.17 -14.39 16.38
CA ASN A 72 -2.75 -14.75 17.74
C ASN A 72 -1.40 -15.51 17.72
N PRO A 73 -0.28 -14.88 18.13
CA PRO A 73 -0.18 -13.49 18.56
C PRO A 73 -0.40 -12.49 17.40
N PRO A 74 -0.80 -11.23 17.67
CA PRO A 74 -0.90 -10.22 16.63
C PRO A 74 0.45 -9.99 15.96
N LYS A 75 0.47 -9.89 14.63
CA LYS A 75 1.69 -9.58 13.88
C LYS A 75 2.12 -8.13 14.11
N GLN A 76 3.42 -7.88 14.05
CA GLN A 76 3.91 -6.51 13.96
C GLN A 76 3.33 -5.83 12.73
N ALA A 77 2.96 -4.55 12.82
CA ALA A 77 2.31 -3.85 11.70
C ALA A 77 3.21 -3.79 10.46
N SER A 78 4.52 -3.66 10.65
CA SER A 78 5.54 -3.76 9.59
C SER A 78 5.63 -5.13 8.93
N GLN A 79 5.08 -6.17 9.56
CA GLN A 79 5.04 -7.56 9.11
C GLN A 79 3.61 -8.03 8.78
N HIS A 80 2.63 -7.12 8.81
CA HIS A 80 1.23 -7.44 8.58
C HIS A 80 0.80 -7.00 7.16
N PRO A 81 0.49 -7.93 6.23
CA PRO A 81 0.24 -7.63 4.81
C PRO A 81 -1.07 -6.86 4.56
N GLY A 82 -1.98 -6.80 5.53
CA GLY A 82 -3.16 -5.92 5.49
C GLY A 82 -2.89 -4.49 5.99
N LYS A 83 -1.70 -4.21 6.52
CA LYS A 83 -1.32 -2.89 7.09
C LYS A 83 -0.13 -2.29 6.34
N ASN A 84 0.86 -3.09 5.98
CA ASN A 84 2.02 -2.70 5.19
C ASN A 84 1.91 -3.23 3.75
N LEU A 85 1.74 -2.34 2.77
CA LEU A 85 1.59 -2.70 1.36
C LEU A 85 2.89 -3.27 0.76
N ASP A 86 4.05 -2.81 1.24
CA ASP A 86 5.36 -3.19 0.70
C ASP A 86 5.65 -4.67 0.85
N LEU A 87 5.06 -5.31 1.88
CA LEU A 87 5.16 -6.75 2.06
C LEU A 87 4.54 -7.50 0.89
N ARG A 88 3.45 -6.99 0.32
CA ARG A 88 2.81 -7.59 -0.86
C ARG A 88 3.55 -7.16 -2.12
N GLY A 89 3.83 -5.87 -2.24
CA GLY A 89 4.29 -5.26 -3.48
C GLY A 89 3.20 -5.23 -4.56
N TYR A 90 3.55 -4.63 -5.70
CA TYR A 90 2.64 -4.46 -6.83
C TYR A 90 3.40 -4.42 -8.16
N GLU A 91 2.72 -4.81 -9.23
CA GLU A 91 3.28 -4.84 -10.59
C GLU A 91 2.49 -3.92 -11.51
N GLN A 92 3.20 -3.15 -12.34
CA GLN A 92 2.54 -2.30 -13.32
C GLN A 92 1.83 -3.15 -14.38
N ARG A 93 0.57 -2.80 -14.64
CA ARG A 93 -0.20 -3.36 -15.75
C ARG A 93 -0.07 -2.44 -16.95
N THR A 94 0.17 -3.00 -18.13
CA THR A 94 0.38 -2.24 -19.37
C THR A 94 -0.51 -2.66 -20.54
N VAL A 95 -1.17 -3.82 -20.46
CA VAL A 95 -2.02 -4.36 -21.54
C VAL A 95 -3.30 -5.00 -21.01
N GLY A 96 -4.38 -4.95 -21.80
CA GLY A 96 -5.59 -5.74 -21.58
C GLY A 96 -6.64 -5.16 -20.63
N PHE A 97 -6.60 -3.86 -20.32
CA PHE A 97 -7.59 -3.20 -19.45
C PHE A 97 -7.90 -1.76 -19.90
N SER A 98 -9.07 -1.25 -19.51
CA SER A 98 -9.46 0.15 -19.72
C SER A 98 -8.63 1.07 -18.84
N THR A 99 -8.13 2.21 -19.35
CA THR A 99 -7.42 3.23 -18.55
C THR A 99 -8.35 4.34 -18.07
N SER A 100 -9.66 4.13 -18.09
CA SER A 100 -10.63 5.12 -17.59
C SER A 100 -11.07 4.80 -16.18
N LEU A 101 -11.69 5.79 -15.52
CA LEU A 101 -12.51 5.52 -14.34
C LEU A 101 -13.70 4.64 -14.75
N ILE A 102 -14.08 3.71 -13.87
CA ILE A 102 -15.06 2.66 -14.17
C ILE A 102 -16.27 2.80 -13.27
N ASP A 103 -17.46 2.85 -13.87
CA ASP A 103 -18.73 2.65 -13.18
C ASP A 103 -19.06 1.16 -13.16
N TYR A 104 -18.96 0.55 -11.98
CA TYR A 104 -19.30 -0.86 -11.77
C TYR A 104 -20.79 -1.08 -11.55
N GLY A 105 -21.60 -0.02 -11.42
CA GLY A 105 -23.05 -0.10 -11.45
C GLY A 105 -23.67 -0.93 -10.33
N SER A 106 -23.53 -0.50 -9.08
CA SER A 106 -24.32 -0.94 -7.92
C SER A 106 -24.04 0.00 -6.74
N GLY A 107 -24.88 -0.08 -5.70
CA GLY A 107 -24.78 0.74 -4.50
C GLY A 107 -23.34 0.81 -3.97
N GLY A 108 -22.92 2.02 -3.64
CA GLY A 108 -21.69 2.20 -2.88
C GLY A 108 -21.90 3.30 -1.86
N ASP A 109 -20.81 3.65 -1.18
CA ASP A 109 -20.89 4.46 0.01
C ASP A 109 -20.71 5.95 -0.34
N PRO A 110 -21.72 6.82 -0.12
CA PRO A 110 -21.57 8.26 -0.30
C PRO A 110 -20.55 8.89 0.66
N ASN A 111 -20.12 8.15 1.68
CA ASN A 111 -19.10 8.55 2.63
C ASN A 111 -17.72 8.01 2.28
N ALA A 112 -17.59 7.24 1.18
CA ALA A 112 -16.32 6.67 0.75
C ALA A 112 -15.22 7.73 0.60
N PRO A 113 -13.96 7.37 0.90
CA PRO A 113 -12.83 8.29 0.76
C PRO A 113 -12.65 8.80 -0.67
N GLN A 114 -12.23 10.05 -0.80
CA GLN A 114 -12.16 10.77 -2.08
C GLN A 114 -10.71 11.03 -2.49
N PHE A 115 -10.17 10.22 -3.39
CA PHE A 115 -8.77 10.33 -3.86
C PHE A 115 -8.36 11.70 -4.42
N PRO A 116 -9.21 12.46 -5.13
CA PRO A 116 -8.84 13.80 -5.57
C PRO A 116 -8.34 14.70 -4.44
N THR A 117 -8.88 14.51 -3.23
CA THR A 117 -8.58 15.33 -2.06
C THR A 117 -7.27 14.93 -1.36
N LEU A 118 -6.55 13.92 -1.85
CA LEU A 118 -5.13 13.71 -1.52
C LEU A 118 -4.30 14.96 -1.80
N PHE A 119 -4.70 15.73 -2.81
CA PHE A 119 -4.04 16.94 -3.26
C PHE A 119 -4.72 18.18 -2.70
N THR A 120 -3.93 19.21 -2.41
CA THR A 120 -4.46 20.52 -1.94
C THR A 120 -5.46 21.12 -2.94
N THR A 121 -5.22 20.97 -4.23
CA THR A 121 -6.21 21.24 -5.28
C THR A 121 -6.70 19.90 -5.84
N PRO A 122 -7.98 19.54 -5.64
CA PRO A 122 -8.49 18.26 -6.08
C PRO A 122 -8.30 18.00 -7.57
N ARG A 123 -7.76 16.83 -7.93
CA ARG A 123 -7.50 16.45 -9.33
C ARG A 123 -7.43 14.93 -9.54
N ALA A 124 -7.61 14.49 -10.79
CA ALA A 124 -7.43 13.11 -11.23
C ALA A 124 -6.41 13.04 -12.37
N ILE A 125 -5.14 12.86 -12.03
CA ILE A 125 -4.08 12.61 -13.01
C ILE A 125 -3.49 11.24 -12.71
N VAL A 126 -4.10 10.22 -13.31
CA VAL A 126 -3.63 8.83 -13.19
C VAL A 126 -2.53 8.60 -14.23
N SER A 127 -1.31 8.30 -13.78
CA SER A 127 -0.15 8.03 -14.63
C SER A 127 0.07 6.54 -14.91
N ARG A 128 -0.23 5.67 -13.94
CA ARG A 128 0.00 4.23 -14.04
C ARG A 128 -1.10 3.43 -13.36
N TYR A 129 -1.18 2.16 -13.72
CA TYR A 129 -2.14 1.21 -13.20
C TYR A 129 -1.36 0.00 -12.70
N PHE A 130 -1.69 -0.48 -11.52
CA PHE A 130 -0.97 -1.55 -10.86
C PHE A 130 -1.92 -2.64 -10.38
N GLN A 131 -1.35 -3.84 -10.24
CA GLN A 131 -1.99 -4.98 -9.62
C GLN A 131 -1.13 -5.45 -8.46
N ILE A 132 -1.72 -5.56 -7.29
CA ILE A 132 -1.07 -5.97 -6.05
C ILE A 132 -0.94 -7.49 -6.01
N TYR A 133 0.12 -8.00 -5.39
CA TYR A 133 0.25 -9.44 -5.15
C TYR A 133 -0.69 -9.90 -4.03
N SER A 134 -1.26 -11.09 -4.20
CA SER A 134 -1.91 -11.81 -3.10
C SER A 134 -0.89 -12.09 -1.98
N TRP A 135 -1.40 -12.50 -0.84
CA TRP A 135 -0.53 -12.91 0.26
C TRP A 135 -0.68 -14.40 0.47
N ASP A 136 0.44 -15.10 0.53
CA ASP A 136 0.50 -16.51 0.88
C ASP A 136 0.73 -16.60 2.40
N ASP A 137 -0.36 -16.76 3.15
CA ASP A 137 -0.29 -16.88 4.62
C ASP A 137 0.47 -18.11 5.09
N PHE A 138 0.54 -19.16 4.28
CA PHE A 138 1.24 -20.39 4.66
C PHE A 138 2.76 -20.20 4.62
N ASN A 139 3.27 -19.52 3.59
CA ASN A 139 4.70 -19.26 3.43
C ASN A 139 5.13 -17.87 3.91
N ASN A 140 4.18 -17.03 4.34
CA ASN A 140 4.40 -15.66 4.82
C ASN A 140 5.19 -14.80 3.81
N GLN A 141 4.72 -14.79 2.55
CA GLN A 141 5.37 -14.11 1.41
C GLN A 141 4.33 -13.64 0.37
N PRO A 142 4.70 -12.74 -0.57
CA PRO A 142 3.90 -12.47 -1.75
C PRO A 142 3.53 -13.74 -2.52
N GLY A 143 2.24 -13.87 -2.86
CA GLY A 143 1.73 -14.90 -3.75
C GLY A 143 1.72 -14.45 -5.20
N SER A 144 0.74 -14.94 -5.98
CA SER A 144 0.50 -14.49 -7.35
C SER A 144 -0.25 -13.15 -7.37
N LEU A 145 -0.23 -12.45 -8.51
CA LEU A 145 -1.01 -11.21 -8.70
C LEU A 145 -2.51 -11.45 -8.43
N LEU A 146 -3.16 -10.49 -7.77
CA LEU A 146 -4.60 -10.50 -7.51
C LEU A 146 -5.39 -10.39 -8.82
N SER A 147 -5.78 -11.51 -9.42
CA SER A 147 -6.49 -11.53 -10.71
C SER A 147 -8.02 -11.65 -10.54
N GLU A 148 -8.76 -11.32 -11.61
CA GLU A 148 -10.21 -11.57 -11.74
C GLU A 148 -10.58 -13.02 -11.46
N ASN A 149 -9.72 -13.96 -11.84
CA ASN A 149 -9.92 -15.39 -11.59
C ASN A 149 -9.84 -15.74 -10.08
N ASN A 150 -9.27 -14.86 -9.26
CA ASN A 150 -9.24 -14.96 -7.80
C ASN A 150 -10.32 -14.07 -7.14
N GLY A 151 -11.32 -13.61 -7.91
CA GLY A 151 -12.38 -12.72 -7.43
C GLY A 151 -11.93 -11.27 -7.19
N SER A 152 -10.76 -10.87 -7.70
CA SER A 152 -10.20 -9.52 -7.54
C SER A 152 -10.34 -8.67 -8.81
N TYR A 153 -9.92 -7.41 -8.76
CA TYR A 153 -9.97 -6.51 -9.90
C TYR A 153 -8.66 -6.58 -10.72
N PRO A 154 -8.69 -6.32 -12.04
CA PRO A 154 -7.48 -6.35 -12.87
C PRO A 154 -6.50 -5.22 -12.50
N ILE A 155 -7.02 -4.14 -11.90
CA ILE A 155 -6.28 -3.03 -11.31
C ILE A 155 -6.69 -2.92 -9.85
N THR A 156 -5.71 -2.87 -8.95
CA THR A 156 -5.90 -2.77 -7.49
C THR A 156 -5.07 -1.67 -6.86
N ALA A 157 -4.26 -0.95 -7.64
CA ALA A 157 -3.61 0.31 -7.24
C ALA A 157 -3.46 1.27 -8.44
N LEU A 158 -3.36 2.57 -8.15
CA LEU A 158 -3.12 3.62 -9.14
C LEU A 158 -1.84 4.38 -8.83
N GLY A 159 -1.08 4.67 -9.88
CA GLY A 159 -0.09 5.73 -9.86
C GLY A 159 -0.78 7.07 -10.10
N LEU A 160 -0.68 7.99 -9.16
CA LEU A 160 -1.20 9.35 -9.28
C LEU A 160 -0.04 10.32 -9.46
N SER A 161 -0.09 11.15 -10.50
CA SER A 161 0.99 12.08 -10.82
C SER A 161 1.14 13.19 -9.78
N THR A 162 2.38 13.39 -9.36
CA THR A 162 2.80 14.37 -8.35
C THR A 162 3.99 15.18 -8.82
N THR A 163 4.32 16.21 -8.07
CA THR A 163 5.66 16.82 -8.09
C THR A 163 6.39 16.45 -6.81
N ALA A 164 7.70 16.19 -6.89
CA ALA A 164 8.49 15.86 -5.70
C ALA A 164 8.39 17.00 -4.67
N GLY A 165 8.11 16.65 -3.41
CA GLY A 165 7.86 17.60 -2.33
C GLY A 165 6.43 18.13 -2.25
N GLU A 166 5.53 17.73 -3.15
CA GLU A 166 4.11 18.09 -3.06
C GLU A 166 3.45 17.46 -1.84
N THR A 167 2.78 18.27 -1.01
CA THR A 167 2.07 17.78 0.17
C THR A 167 0.93 16.83 -0.22
N ILE A 168 0.95 15.63 0.37
CA ILE A 168 -0.10 14.62 0.29
C ILE A 168 -0.87 14.59 1.60
N ARG A 169 -2.19 14.55 1.48
CA ARG A 169 -3.14 14.67 2.61
C ARG A 169 -3.95 13.40 2.76
N THR A 170 -4.54 13.20 3.93
CA THR A 170 -5.56 12.17 4.15
C THR A 170 -6.77 12.47 3.25
N PRO A 171 -7.24 11.50 2.43
CA PRO A 171 -8.45 11.68 1.66
C PRO A 171 -9.63 12.09 2.55
N LEU A 172 -10.47 12.99 2.05
CA LEU A 172 -11.74 13.30 2.67
C LEU A 172 -12.68 12.11 2.55
N ALA A 173 -13.30 11.74 3.66
CA ALA A 173 -14.40 10.82 3.76
C ALA A 173 -15.45 11.45 4.70
N ASN A 174 -16.71 11.07 4.58
CA ASN A 174 -17.79 11.63 5.41
C ASN A 174 -18.09 10.76 6.64
N TYR A 175 -17.13 9.95 7.10
CA TYR A 175 -17.25 9.22 8.35
C TYR A 175 -16.93 10.12 9.54
N ASP A 176 -17.70 9.96 10.62
CA ASP A 176 -17.38 10.51 11.93
C ASP A 176 -16.94 9.35 12.84
N LEU A 177 -15.64 9.30 13.14
CA LEU A 177 -15.09 8.31 14.07
C LEU A 177 -15.11 8.82 15.52
N GLY A 178 -15.81 9.93 15.79
CA GLY A 178 -15.90 10.60 17.07
C GLY A 178 -14.65 11.41 17.41
N ALA A 179 -14.82 12.41 18.31
CA ALA A 179 -13.73 13.25 18.82
C ALA A 179 -12.92 14.00 17.73
N GLY A 180 -13.55 14.32 16.59
CA GLY A 180 -12.89 15.01 15.47
C GLY A 180 -11.92 14.14 14.67
N VAL A 181 -11.95 12.81 14.87
CA VAL A 181 -11.13 11.87 14.12
C VAL A 181 -11.81 11.54 12.80
N ALA A 182 -11.08 11.73 11.70
CA ALA A 182 -11.49 11.39 10.33
C ALA A 182 -10.86 10.09 9.82
N ALA A 183 -9.65 9.76 10.30
CA ALA A 183 -9.00 8.49 10.00
C ALA A 183 -8.01 8.11 11.11
N VAL A 184 -7.63 6.83 11.18
CA VAL A 184 -6.57 6.31 12.05
C VAL A 184 -5.40 5.83 11.20
N VAL A 185 -4.18 5.91 11.72
CA VAL A 185 -2.97 5.43 11.02
C VAL A 185 -2.66 4.03 11.49
N LEU A 186 -2.85 3.04 10.61
CA LEU A 186 -2.54 1.64 10.91
C LEU A 186 -1.05 1.34 10.72
N TYR A 187 -0.40 2.02 9.80
CA TYR A 187 1.02 1.84 9.52
C TYR A 187 1.63 3.13 8.98
N ALA A 188 2.87 3.40 9.36
CA ALA A 188 3.68 4.43 8.73
C ALA A 188 5.16 4.03 8.83
N ASP A 189 5.89 4.23 7.74
CA ASP A 189 7.34 4.23 7.72
C ASP A 189 7.87 5.48 7.00
N ALA A 190 9.12 5.45 6.54
CA ALA A 190 9.71 6.60 5.86
C ALA A 190 9.03 6.93 4.53
N ASP A 191 8.50 5.93 3.83
CA ASP A 191 8.12 6.00 2.43
C ASP A 191 6.63 5.68 2.18
N SER A 192 5.92 5.18 3.21
CA SER A 192 4.52 4.77 3.10
C SER A 192 3.69 5.13 4.35
N VAL A 193 2.38 5.30 4.11
CA VAL A 193 1.37 5.47 5.16
C VAL A 193 0.11 4.68 4.81
N THR A 194 -0.44 3.98 5.78
CA THR A 194 -1.73 3.30 5.70
C THR A 194 -2.73 3.94 6.64
N VAL A 195 -3.82 4.47 6.08
CA VAL A 195 -4.91 5.11 6.83
C VAL A 195 -6.19 4.29 6.76
N HIS A 196 -6.98 4.36 7.81
CA HIS A 196 -8.19 3.54 7.96
C HIS A 196 -9.36 4.37 8.48
N TYR A 197 -10.56 4.10 7.95
CA TYR A 197 -11.77 4.90 8.21
C TYR A 197 -12.72 4.24 9.22
N THR A 198 -12.17 3.39 10.09
CA THR A 198 -12.83 2.93 11.32
C THR A 198 -11.88 3.08 12.51
N ARG A 199 -12.36 2.77 13.72
CA ARG A 199 -11.52 2.72 14.93
C ARG A 199 -10.84 1.36 15.11
N ASP A 200 -10.92 0.47 14.14
CA ASP A 200 -10.36 -0.87 14.24
C ASP A 200 -8.89 -0.89 13.77
N ASP A 201 -8.00 -1.53 14.53
CA ASP A 201 -6.61 -1.79 14.12
C ASP A 201 -6.54 -3.04 13.21
N SER A 202 -7.31 -3.01 12.13
CA SER A 202 -7.41 -4.08 11.15
C SER A 202 -7.96 -3.53 9.83
N SER A 203 -7.51 -4.07 8.71
CA SER A 203 -8.07 -3.76 7.40
C SER A 203 -9.32 -4.58 7.05
N ALA A 204 -9.82 -5.39 7.98
CA ALA A 204 -10.91 -6.35 7.76
C ALA A 204 -12.30 -5.70 7.61
N TYR A 205 -12.50 -4.46 8.07
CA TYR A 205 -13.79 -3.77 8.01
C TYR A 205 -13.64 -2.33 7.59
N GLY A 206 -14.51 -1.83 6.71
CA GLY A 206 -14.44 -0.45 6.21
C GLY A 206 -13.24 -0.19 5.29
N TYR A 207 -13.05 1.08 4.94
CA TYR A 207 -12.04 1.47 3.97
C TYR A 207 -10.65 1.59 4.59
N THR A 208 -9.66 0.95 3.95
CA THR A 208 -8.23 1.15 4.24
C THR A 208 -7.54 1.65 2.99
N ILE A 209 -6.75 2.72 3.11
CA ILE A 209 -5.99 3.29 1.99
C ILE A 209 -4.51 3.17 2.29
N PHE A 210 -3.79 2.67 1.32
CA PHE A 210 -2.34 2.55 1.33
C PHE A 210 -1.79 3.63 0.40
N ILE A 211 -0.83 4.41 0.88
CA ILE A 211 -0.17 5.46 0.13
C ILE A 211 1.33 5.16 0.18
N ASP A 212 1.91 4.91 -0.98
CA ASP A 212 3.31 4.58 -1.17
C ASP A 212 4.00 5.60 -2.11
N ASN A 213 5.33 5.60 -2.15
CA ASN A 213 6.20 6.63 -2.73
C ASN A 213 5.97 8.01 -2.08
N LEU A 214 5.78 7.99 -0.77
CA LEU A 214 5.71 9.17 0.08
C LEU A 214 7.11 9.49 0.63
N CYS A 215 7.25 10.70 1.11
CA CYS A 215 8.21 11.09 2.12
C CYS A 215 7.36 11.43 3.34
N THR A 216 7.15 10.43 4.21
CA THR A 216 6.21 10.54 5.34
C THR A 216 6.61 11.71 6.25
N ASP A 217 5.63 12.45 6.77
CA ASP A 217 5.93 13.55 7.71
C ASP A 217 6.70 12.97 8.91
N PRO A 218 7.91 13.45 9.21
CA PRO A 218 8.72 12.93 10.31
C PRO A 218 8.02 13.02 11.68
N ASN A 219 7.11 13.99 11.88
CA ASN A 219 6.31 14.07 13.10
C ASN A 219 5.23 12.99 13.15
N LEU A 220 4.64 12.61 12.01
CA LEU A 220 3.70 11.49 11.93
C LEU A 220 4.43 10.18 12.22
N LEU A 221 5.57 9.97 11.54
CA LEU A 221 6.36 8.76 11.70
C LEU A 221 6.82 8.62 13.16
N ALA A 222 7.35 9.68 13.77
CA ALA A 222 7.76 9.66 15.18
C ALA A 222 6.57 9.34 16.11
N LYS A 223 5.39 9.91 15.84
CA LYS A 223 4.17 9.63 16.61
C LYS A 223 3.73 8.17 16.47
N TYR A 224 3.74 7.66 15.25
CA TYR A 224 3.42 6.27 14.93
C TYR A 224 4.39 5.32 15.64
N THR A 225 5.70 5.49 15.48
CA THR A 225 6.72 4.64 16.12
C THR A 225 6.62 4.66 17.64
N ALA A 226 6.27 5.79 18.25
CA ALA A 226 6.08 5.88 19.70
C ALA A 226 4.86 5.10 20.21
N LEU A 227 3.82 4.95 19.39
CA LEU A 227 2.58 4.23 19.71
C LEU A 227 2.57 2.79 19.22
N ASP A 228 3.47 2.43 18.30
CA ASP A 228 3.55 1.11 17.69
C ASP A 228 4.23 0.08 18.59
N THR A 229 3.65 -0.17 19.76
CA THR A 229 4.27 -0.99 20.80
C THR A 229 3.25 -1.59 21.79
N GLY A 230 3.75 -2.43 22.69
CA GLY A 230 3.04 -2.86 23.89
C GLY A 230 1.69 -3.55 23.61
N ALA A 231 0.62 -2.92 24.10
CA ALA A 231 -0.74 -3.48 24.10
C ALA A 231 -1.25 -3.89 22.70
N ARG A 232 -0.77 -3.20 21.65
CA ARG A 232 -1.08 -3.54 20.25
C ARG A 232 -0.74 -4.98 19.89
N TYR A 233 0.35 -5.51 20.47
CA TYR A 233 0.93 -6.82 20.15
C TYR A 233 0.66 -7.89 21.20
N VAL A 234 -0.32 -7.65 22.08
CA VAL A 234 -0.85 -8.63 23.02
C VAL A 234 -2.23 -9.03 22.52
N PHE A 235 -2.48 -10.33 22.30
CA PHE A 235 -3.79 -10.80 21.88
C PHE A 235 -4.83 -10.59 22.98
N ALA A 236 -5.67 -9.57 22.81
CA ALA A 236 -6.79 -9.20 23.67
C ALA A 236 -7.91 -8.57 22.79
N PRO A 237 -8.68 -9.38 22.04
CA PRO A 237 -9.70 -8.88 21.11
C PRO A 237 -10.65 -7.88 21.76
N GLY A 238 -10.88 -6.75 21.07
CA GLY A 238 -11.71 -5.64 21.56
C GLY A 238 -11.04 -4.74 22.60
N SER A 239 -9.80 -5.02 23.02
CA SER A 239 -9.03 -4.10 23.85
C SER A 239 -8.70 -2.81 23.11
N GLY A 240 -8.60 -1.71 23.87
CA GLY A 240 -8.30 -0.39 23.33
C GLY A 240 -6.85 0.02 23.59
N TYR A 241 -6.24 0.68 22.62
CA TYR A 241 -4.93 1.34 22.74
C TYR A 241 -4.85 2.53 21.78
N ASP A 242 -3.89 3.42 21.96
CA ASP A 242 -3.78 4.62 21.13
C ASP A 242 -2.96 4.35 19.85
N LEU A 243 -3.47 4.82 18.72
CA LEU A 243 -2.72 5.00 17.48
C LEU A 243 -2.81 6.48 17.03
N PRO A 244 -1.95 6.93 16.09
CA PRO A 244 -2.10 8.26 15.52
C PRO A 244 -3.48 8.41 14.87
N THR A 245 -4.11 9.55 15.12
CA THR A 245 -5.41 9.91 14.54
C THR A 245 -5.26 11.16 13.69
N LEU A 246 -6.01 11.20 12.61
CA LEU A 246 -5.95 12.24 11.59
C LEU A 246 -7.28 12.98 11.55
N THR A 247 -7.18 14.30 11.42
CA THR A 247 -8.32 15.16 11.09
C THR A 247 -8.53 15.16 9.57
N ALA A 248 -9.71 15.60 9.14
CA ALA A 248 -10.04 15.66 7.71
C ALA A 248 -9.02 16.52 6.94
N ASN A 249 -8.52 16.00 5.81
CA ASN A 249 -7.57 16.68 4.93
C ASN A 249 -6.21 17.03 5.58
N GLN A 250 -5.84 16.34 6.66
CA GLN A 250 -4.58 16.52 7.35
C GLN A 250 -3.40 16.04 6.47
N PRO A 251 -2.30 16.81 6.35
CA PRO A 251 -1.09 16.34 5.68
C PRO A 251 -0.53 15.07 6.33
N VAL A 252 -0.10 14.09 5.53
CA VAL A 252 0.55 12.85 6.01
C VAL A 252 2.00 12.74 5.55
N GLY A 253 2.38 13.51 4.52
CA GLY A 253 3.75 13.58 4.02
C GLY A 253 3.80 14.40 2.73
N ALA A 254 4.89 14.26 2.00
CA ALA A 254 5.06 14.84 0.68
C ALA A 254 5.39 13.74 -0.35
N ALA A 255 5.02 13.90 -1.62
CA ALA A 255 5.42 12.96 -2.65
C ALA A 255 6.95 12.88 -2.75
N SER A 256 7.53 11.68 -2.77
CA SER A 256 8.98 11.50 -2.90
C SER A 256 9.47 11.79 -4.34
N GLY A 257 8.60 11.63 -5.32
CA GLY A 257 8.91 11.77 -6.75
C GLY A 257 7.76 12.34 -7.57
N SER A 258 7.65 11.85 -8.82
CA SER A 258 6.64 12.29 -9.79
C SER A 258 5.35 11.46 -9.77
N GLU A 259 5.29 10.46 -8.91
CA GLU A 259 4.13 9.59 -8.73
C GLU A 259 4.03 9.15 -7.27
N ILE A 260 2.81 9.07 -6.74
CA ILE A 260 2.48 8.27 -5.56
C ILE A 260 1.66 7.06 -6.00
N VAL A 261 1.75 5.96 -5.25
CA VAL A 261 0.90 4.78 -5.49
C VAL A 261 -0.19 4.72 -4.41
N VAL A 262 -1.43 4.57 -4.85
CA VAL A 262 -2.59 4.49 -3.95
C VAL A 262 -3.36 3.21 -4.20
N ALA A 263 -3.56 2.45 -3.14
CA ALA A 263 -4.41 1.25 -3.11
C ALA A 263 -5.50 1.41 -2.07
N ILE A 264 -6.59 0.64 -2.22
CA ILE A 264 -7.70 0.65 -1.28
C ILE A 264 -8.27 -0.74 -1.07
N THR A 265 -8.61 -1.04 0.17
CA THR A 265 -9.46 -2.18 0.53
C THR A 265 -10.81 -1.71 1.01
N ASP A 266 -11.83 -2.54 0.80
CA ASP A 266 -13.16 -2.39 1.38
C ASP A 266 -13.49 -3.67 2.15
N ALA A 267 -13.43 -3.60 3.48
CA ALA A 267 -13.68 -4.74 4.36
C ALA A 267 -12.80 -5.99 4.05
N GLY A 268 -11.50 -5.77 3.81
CA GLY A 268 -10.49 -6.82 3.64
C GLY A 268 -9.89 -6.89 2.23
N PRO A 269 -10.65 -7.26 1.18
CA PRO A 269 -10.14 -7.37 -0.18
C PRO A 269 -9.72 -6.02 -0.77
N PHE A 270 -8.68 -6.04 -1.61
CA PHE A 270 -8.36 -4.89 -2.45
C PHE A 270 -9.43 -4.70 -3.52
N VAL A 271 -9.91 -3.47 -3.66
CA VAL A 271 -10.92 -3.12 -4.66
C VAL A 271 -10.31 -2.32 -5.81
N ASP A 272 -11.06 -2.10 -6.89
CA ASP A 272 -10.59 -1.25 -7.97
C ASP A 272 -10.64 0.23 -7.56
N PRO A 273 -9.49 0.90 -7.39
CA PRO A 273 -9.44 2.32 -7.05
C PRO A 273 -10.02 3.24 -8.12
N ARG A 274 -10.34 2.74 -9.33
CA ARG A 274 -10.95 3.53 -10.43
C ARG A 274 -12.45 3.67 -10.30
N THR A 275 -13.06 3.04 -9.29
CA THR A 275 -14.51 3.04 -9.09
C THR A 275 -15.05 4.47 -8.97
N CYS A 276 -15.87 4.89 -9.94
CA CYS A 276 -16.44 6.23 -10.04
C CYS A 276 -17.97 6.26 -9.98
N ASN A 277 -18.59 5.22 -9.38
CA ASN A 277 -20.04 5.12 -9.24
C ASN A 277 -20.63 6.45 -8.73
N PRO A 278 -21.63 7.04 -9.41
CA PRO A 278 -22.19 8.32 -9.01
C PRO A 278 -22.69 8.30 -7.56
N GLY A 279 -22.15 9.21 -6.74
CA GLY A 279 -22.52 9.32 -5.32
C GLY A 279 -22.00 8.21 -4.41
N ALA A 280 -21.10 7.35 -4.92
CA ALA A 280 -20.64 6.15 -4.24
C ALA A 280 -19.16 5.76 -4.52
N GLY A 281 -18.53 6.37 -5.53
CA GLY A 281 -17.14 6.11 -5.89
C GLY A 281 -16.10 7.01 -5.23
N PHE A 282 -14.83 6.73 -5.48
CA PHE A 282 -13.67 7.41 -4.87
C PHE A 282 -13.30 8.74 -5.55
N TRP A 283 -14.09 9.17 -6.54
CA TRP A 283 -13.77 10.29 -7.45
C TRP A 283 -14.86 11.36 -7.54
N ASN A 284 -15.89 11.31 -6.71
CA ASN A 284 -17.04 12.23 -6.75
C ASN A 284 -16.68 13.68 -6.44
N SER A 285 -15.65 13.90 -5.61
CA SER A 285 -15.21 15.25 -5.21
C SER A 285 -14.64 16.13 -6.33
N LEU A 286 -14.48 15.61 -7.55
CA LEU A 286 -14.07 16.38 -8.72
C LEU A 286 -15.19 17.26 -9.29
N GLY A 287 -16.46 17.01 -8.95
CA GLY A 287 -17.58 17.69 -9.60
C GLY A 287 -17.54 17.58 -11.13
N SER A 288 -18.06 18.59 -11.85
CA SER A 288 -17.94 18.72 -13.31
C SER A 288 -16.62 19.37 -13.77
N LEU A 289 -15.60 19.44 -12.91
CA LEU A 289 -14.34 20.11 -13.23
C LEU A 289 -13.50 19.22 -14.13
N SER A 290 -13.62 19.46 -15.44
CA SER A 290 -12.61 19.23 -16.49
C SER A 290 -11.74 17.98 -16.28
N THR A 291 -12.33 16.79 -16.30
CA THR A 291 -11.55 15.56 -16.35
C THR A 291 -11.32 15.16 -17.81
N ASN A 292 -10.05 14.96 -18.19
CA ASN A 292 -9.71 14.09 -19.32
C ASN A 292 -10.02 12.61 -19.03
N VAL A 293 -10.57 12.30 -17.86
CA VAL A 293 -10.98 10.97 -17.45
C VAL A 293 -12.50 10.98 -17.21
N ALA A 294 -13.25 10.68 -18.27
CA ALA A 294 -14.67 10.41 -18.14
C ALA A 294 -14.85 9.14 -17.29
N CYS A 295 -15.81 9.16 -16.37
CA CYS A 295 -16.35 7.93 -15.80
C CYS A 295 -17.02 7.19 -16.97
N LEU A 296 -16.30 6.24 -17.59
CA LEU A 296 -16.83 5.54 -18.74
C LEU A 296 -17.97 4.64 -18.27
N GLY A 297 -19.09 4.73 -18.99
CA GLY A 297 -20.34 4.07 -18.61
C GLY A 297 -20.19 2.57 -18.40
N ARG A 298 -21.13 2.03 -17.60
CA ARG A 298 -21.34 0.63 -17.21
C ARG A 298 -20.47 -0.38 -17.97
N ASN A 299 -19.53 -1.01 -17.27
CA ASN A 299 -18.76 -2.13 -17.81
C ASN A 299 -19.73 -3.19 -18.38
N PRO A 300 -19.76 -3.44 -19.70
CA PRO A 300 -20.70 -4.39 -20.31
C PRO A 300 -20.42 -5.86 -19.93
N GLY A 301 -19.34 -6.12 -19.19
CA GLY A 301 -18.93 -7.45 -18.73
C GLY A 301 -19.55 -7.97 -17.43
N GLY A 302 -20.47 -7.24 -16.78
CA GLY A 302 -21.41 -7.79 -15.80
C GLY A 302 -20.85 -8.83 -14.80
N GLY A 303 -19.83 -8.46 -14.02
CA GLY A 303 -19.44 -9.18 -12.82
C GLY A 303 -20.08 -8.50 -11.61
N ILE A 304 -21.17 -9.07 -11.10
CA ILE A 304 -21.89 -8.58 -9.94
C ILE A 304 -20.98 -8.71 -8.72
N LEU A 305 -20.43 -7.62 -8.23
CA LEU A 305 -19.94 -7.56 -6.86
C LEU A 305 -21.13 -7.19 -5.98
N SER A 306 -21.81 -8.24 -5.54
CA SER A 306 -22.62 -8.19 -4.33
C SER A 306 -21.67 -7.89 -3.17
N LEU A 307 -21.77 -6.68 -2.64
CA LEU A 307 -21.32 -6.38 -1.28
C LEU A 307 -22.05 -7.33 -0.32
N PRO A 308 -21.37 -8.01 0.63
CA PRO A 308 -22.05 -8.61 1.77
C PRO A 308 -22.70 -7.55 2.66
#